data_AF-A0A933VQY1-F1
#
_entry.id   AF-A0A933VQY1-F1
#
_cell.length_a   1.000
_cell.length_b   1.000
_cell.length_c   1.000
_cell.angle_alpha   90.00
_cell.angle_beta   90.00
_cell.angle_gamma   90.00
#
_symmetry.space_group_name_H-M   'P 1'
#
loop_
_entity.id
_entity.type
_entity.pdbx_description
1 polymer ?
#
loop_
_entity_poly.entity_id
_entity_poly.type
_entity_poly.pdbx_seq_one_letter_code
_entity_poly.pdbx_strand_id
1 'polypeptide(L)'
;PMVHAVSRVVPVPYAEIVATVASVSAGPGTRANIDEFTRTTSRAIEVCGGVARGKAIIILNPADPPLIMRDTIFCEIPADADHEAIVASIHDVASEVQGYVPGFRLTVDPQFAVTPDGSHRVAIFAEVAGAGDFFPPYAGNLDIMTAAATRVGDEIAQHLDATVGAA
;
A
#
# COMPACT_ATOMS: atom_id res chain seq x y z
N PRO A 1 -2.89 -2.82 1.77
CA PRO A 1 -3.48 -2.37 3.06
C PRO A 1 -4.50 -1.24 2.91
N MET A 2 -4.13 -0.08 2.34
CA MET A 2 -5.01 1.09 2.30
C MET A 2 -6.32 0.87 1.50
N VAL A 3 -6.25 0.16 0.38
CA VAL A 3 -7.48 -0.22 -0.36
C VAL A 3 -8.42 -1.08 0.50
N HIS A 4 -7.88 -2.07 1.22
CA HIS A 4 -8.66 -2.89 2.16
C HIS A 4 -9.27 -2.06 3.29
N ALA A 5 -8.54 -1.06 3.79
CA ALA A 5 -9.04 -0.17 4.84
C ALA A 5 -10.30 0.60 4.40
N VAL A 6 -10.41 0.97 3.12
CA VAL A 6 -11.62 1.61 2.59
C VAL A 6 -12.70 0.57 2.29
N SER A 7 -12.35 -0.54 1.62
CA SER A 7 -13.32 -1.54 1.16
C SER A 7 -14.00 -2.33 2.29
N ARG A 8 -13.36 -2.41 3.47
CA ARG A 8 -13.98 -3.01 4.67
C ARG A 8 -15.04 -2.11 5.32
N VAL A 9 -15.14 -0.85 4.90
CA VAL A 9 -16.14 0.12 5.38
C VAL A 9 -17.24 0.35 4.36
N VAL A 10 -16.88 0.58 3.09
CA VAL A 10 -17.82 0.86 2.00
C VAL A 10 -17.48 0.06 0.74
N PRO A 11 -18.43 -0.19 -0.17
CA PRO A 11 -18.13 -0.74 -1.48
C PRO A 11 -17.19 0.17 -2.26
N VAL A 12 -16.16 -0.41 -2.89
CA VAL A 12 -15.19 0.32 -3.72
C VAL A 12 -15.21 -0.27 -5.14
N PRO A 13 -15.87 0.41 -6.11
CA PRO A 13 -15.94 -0.06 -7.50
C PRO A 13 -14.58 -0.04 -8.19
N TYR A 14 -13.75 0.94 -7.86
CA TYR A 14 -12.45 1.16 -8.48
C TYR A 14 -11.43 1.62 -7.44
N ALA A 15 -10.24 1.04 -7.49
CA ALA A 15 -9.08 1.55 -6.77
C ALA A 15 -7.85 1.61 -7.66
N GLU A 16 -7.06 2.67 -7.48
CA GLU A 16 -5.82 2.92 -8.21
C GLU A 16 -4.70 3.22 -7.23
N ILE A 17 -3.51 2.67 -7.48
CA ILE A 17 -2.29 3.12 -6.81
C ILE A 17 -1.32 3.75 -7.80
N VAL A 18 -0.57 4.75 -7.32
CA VAL A 18 0.58 5.34 -7.99
C VAL A 18 1.78 5.24 -7.07
N ALA A 19 2.64 4.26 -7.33
CA ALA A 19 3.89 4.06 -6.63
C ALA A 19 5.00 4.90 -7.28
N THR A 20 5.65 5.76 -6.51
CA THR A 20 6.77 6.57 -6.96
C THR A 20 8.00 6.23 -6.14
N VAL A 21 9.03 5.71 -6.82
CA VAL A 21 10.25 5.20 -6.18
C VAL A 21 11.50 5.87 -6.76
N ALA A 22 12.57 5.89 -5.98
CA ALA A 22 13.87 6.32 -6.46
C ALA A 22 14.35 5.42 -7.61
N SER A 23 14.80 6.01 -8.72
CA SER A 23 15.35 5.24 -9.85
C SER A 23 16.48 4.30 -9.43
N VAL A 24 17.28 4.72 -8.44
CA VAL A 24 18.41 3.96 -7.90
C VAL A 24 18.00 2.77 -7.03
N SER A 25 16.76 2.74 -6.48
CA SER A 25 16.24 1.58 -5.74
C SER A 25 15.55 0.54 -6.64
N ALA A 26 15.32 0.87 -7.91
CA ALA A 26 14.79 -0.05 -8.91
C ALA A 26 15.92 -0.75 -9.69
N GLY A 27 16.27 -1.96 -9.24
CA GLY A 27 17.28 -2.81 -9.88
C GLY A 27 16.85 -3.37 -11.25
N PRO A 28 17.75 -4.13 -11.93
CA PRO A 28 17.47 -4.70 -13.25
C PRO A 28 16.22 -5.59 -13.30
N GLY A 29 15.96 -6.35 -12.22
CA GLY A 29 14.77 -7.21 -12.11
C GLY A 29 13.47 -6.42 -12.17
N THR A 30 13.33 -5.34 -11.38
CA THR A 30 12.14 -4.47 -11.42
C THR A 30 11.95 -3.84 -12.80
N ARG A 31 13.05 -3.38 -13.42
CA ARG A 31 13.01 -2.71 -14.73
C ARG A 31 12.61 -3.66 -15.86
N ALA A 32 13.10 -4.90 -15.84
CA ALA A 32 12.76 -5.92 -16.83
C ALA A 32 11.31 -6.44 -16.69
N ASN A 33 10.69 -6.27 -15.52
CA ASN A 33 9.35 -6.80 -15.20
C ASN A 33 8.34 -5.69 -14.86
N ILE A 34 8.48 -4.49 -15.46
CA ILE A 34 7.63 -3.34 -15.11
C ILE A 34 6.15 -3.57 -15.47
N ASP A 35 5.88 -4.25 -16.59
CA ASP A 35 4.52 -4.65 -16.97
C ASP A 35 3.92 -5.59 -15.94
N GLU A 36 4.71 -6.55 -15.46
CA GLU A 36 4.28 -7.53 -14.46
C GLU A 36 3.96 -6.85 -13.14
N PHE A 37 4.76 -5.86 -12.72
CA PHE A 37 4.44 -5.04 -11.56
C PHE A 37 3.04 -4.44 -11.67
N THR A 38 2.70 -3.81 -12.81
CA THR A 38 1.39 -3.16 -12.96
C THR A 38 0.25 -4.17 -12.96
N ARG A 39 0.41 -5.32 -13.63
CA ARG A 39 -0.64 -6.34 -13.76
C ARG A 39 -0.86 -7.09 -12.45
N THR A 40 0.21 -7.59 -11.84
CA THR A 40 0.13 -8.32 -10.57
C THR A 40 -0.35 -7.41 -9.44
N THR A 41 0.09 -6.16 -9.38
CA THR A 41 -0.40 -5.22 -8.36
C THR A 41 -1.86 -4.85 -8.58
N SER A 42 -2.28 -4.61 -9.83
CA SER A 42 -3.70 -4.41 -10.18
C SER A 42 -4.56 -5.58 -9.72
N ARG A 43 -4.09 -6.81 -9.94
CA ARG A 43 -4.81 -8.02 -9.53
C ARG A 43 -4.84 -8.19 -8.01
N ALA A 44 -3.75 -7.88 -7.32
CA ALA A 44 -3.69 -7.91 -5.86
C ALA A 44 -4.61 -6.87 -5.22
N ILE A 45 -4.77 -5.69 -5.85
CA ILE A 45 -5.76 -4.68 -5.44
C ILE A 45 -7.17 -5.28 -5.47
N GLU A 46 -7.54 -6.00 -6.53
CA GLU A 46 -8.85 -6.66 -6.62
C GLU A 46 -9.01 -7.77 -5.58
N VAL A 47 -8.07 -8.71 -5.55
CA VAL A 47 -8.18 -9.95 -4.76
C VAL A 47 -7.98 -9.69 -3.27
N CYS A 48 -6.92 -8.98 -2.90
CA CYS A 48 -6.57 -8.73 -1.50
C CYS A 48 -7.19 -7.44 -0.97
N GLY A 49 -7.41 -6.45 -1.84
CA GLY A 49 -8.08 -5.20 -1.48
C GLY A 49 -9.60 -5.30 -1.50
N GLY A 50 -10.20 -6.34 -2.10
CA GLY A 50 -11.64 -6.56 -2.07
C GLY A 50 -12.43 -5.58 -2.94
N VAL A 51 -11.88 -5.18 -4.09
CA VAL A 51 -12.49 -4.19 -4.98
C VAL A 51 -12.79 -4.78 -6.36
N ALA A 52 -13.74 -4.19 -7.08
CA ALA A 52 -14.18 -4.74 -8.37
C ALA A 52 -13.15 -4.54 -9.48
N ARG A 53 -12.44 -3.40 -9.49
CA ARG A 53 -11.41 -3.10 -10.50
C ARG A 53 -10.20 -2.43 -9.86
N GLY A 54 -9.02 -2.97 -10.13
CA GLY A 54 -7.75 -2.38 -9.72
C GLY A 54 -7.05 -1.65 -10.87
N LYS A 55 -6.14 -0.74 -10.51
CA LYS A 55 -5.09 -0.22 -11.40
C LYS A 55 -3.83 0.08 -10.59
N ALA A 56 -2.67 -0.16 -11.18
CA ALA A 56 -1.40 0.22 -10.59
C ALA A 56 -0.53 0.95 -11.61
N ILE A 57 0.10 2.03 -11.15
CA ILE A 57 1.09 2.81 -11.89
C ILE A 57 2.38 2.80 -11.06
N ILE A 58 3.52 2.68 -11.73
CA ILE A 58 4.84 2.85 -11.13
C ILE A 58 5.63 3.94 -11.86
N ILE A 59 6.23 4.85 -11.10
CA ILE A 59 7.05 5.95 -11.58
C ILE A 59 8.45 5.81 -10.97
N LEU A 60 9.46 5.81 -11.84
CA LEU A 60 10.87 5.84 -11.43
C LEU A 60 11.38 7.27 -11.53
N ASN A 61 11.74 7.89 -10.40
CA ASN A 61 12.19 9.27 -10.36
C ASN A 61 13.71 9.34 -10.04
N PRO A 62 14.53 9.96 -10.90
CA PRO A 62 15.99 10.01 -10.75
C PRO A 62 16.51 11.22 -9.94
N ALA A 63 15.66 11.88 -9.14
CA ALA A 63 16.07 13.01 -8.32
C ALA A 63 17.24 12.67 -7.37
N ASP A 64 18.07 13.69 -7.08
CA ASP A 64 19.17 13.65 -6.14
C ASP A 64 19.03 14.82 -5.12
N PRO A 65 18.96 14.56 -3.80
CA PRO A 65 19.05 13.25 -3.14
C PRO A 65 17.88 12.31 -3.51
N PRO A 66 18.09 10.98 -3.50
CA PRO A 66 17.03 10.01 -3.80
C PRO A 66 15.79 10.22 -2.92
N LEU A 67 14.62 10.23 -3.54
CA LEU A 67 13.35 10.35 -2.84
C LEU A 67 13.03 9.12 -1.98
N ILE A 68 12.40 9.37 -0.83
CA ILE A 68 11.67 8.33 -0.10
C ILE A 68 10.52 7.82 -0.97
N MET A 69 10.25 6.51 -0.93
CA MET A 69 9.11 5.91 -1.62
C MET A 69 7.81 6.60 -1.20
N ARG A 70 6.98 6.92 -2.20
CA ARG A 70 5.63 7.46 -1.98
C ARG A 70 4.61 6.65 -2.75
N ASP A 71 3.49 6.39 -2.10
CA ASP A 71 2.33 5.75 -2.72
C ASP A 71 1.13 6.67 -2.55
N THR A 72 0.48 6.97 -3.67
CA THR A 72 -0.84 7.61 -3.65
C THR A 72 -1.88 6.57 -4.01
N ILE A 73 -2.91 6.44 -3.18
CA ILE A 73 -3.98 5.46 -3.35
C ILE A 73 -5.29 6.22 -3.52
N PHE A 74 -6.01 5.93 -4.60
CA PHE A 74 -7.34 6.43 -4.86
C PHE A 74 -8.33 5.29 -4.74
N CYS A 75 -9.44 5.52 -4.03
CA CYS A 75 -10.58 4.59 -3.99
C CYS A 75 -11.85 5.38 -4.33
N GLU A 76 -12.61 4.91 -5.31
CA GLU A 76 -13.98 5.39 -5.54
C GLU A 76 -14.88 4.90 -4.40
N ILE A 77 -15.72 5.80 -3.90
CA ILE A 77 -16.60 5.56 -2.76
C ILE A 77 -18.03 6.04 -3.07
N PRO A 78 -19.05 5.54 -2.35
CA PRO A 78 -20.40 6.08 -2.44
C PRO A 78 -20.48 7.57 -2.10
N ALA A 79 -21.44 8.28 -2.69
CA ALA A 79 -21.63 9.72 -2.44
C ALA A 79 -22.06 10.03 -0.99
N ASP A 80 -22.72 9.09 -0.35
CA ASP A 80 -23.21 9.11 1.03
C ASP A 80 -22.30 8.36 2.00
N ALA A 81 -21.06 8.04 1.60
CA ALA A 81 -20.11 7.34 2.45
C ALA A 81 -19.80 8.11 3.73
N ASP A 82 -19.72 7.38 4.85
CA ASP A 82 -19.25 7.93 6.12
C ASP A 82 -17.74 8.15 6.06
N HIS A 83 -17.34 9.40 5.84
CA HIS A 83 -15.94 9.80 5.75
C HIS A 83 -15.19 9.58 7.06
N GLU A 84 -15.84 9.77 8.22
CA GLU A 84 -15.19 9.59 9.52
C GLU A 84 -14.86 8.11 9.77
N ALA A 85 -15.79 7.21 9.44
CA ALA A 85 -15.56 5.77 9.51
C ALA A 85 -14.43 5.31 8.57
N ILE A 86 -14.36 5.87 7.36
CA ILE A 86 -13.27 5.59 6.41
C ILE A 86 -11.94 6.08 6.96
N VAL A 87 -11.87 7.30 7.49
CA VAL A 87 -10.65 7.88 8.07
C VAL A 87 -10.17 7.02 9.24
N ALA A 88 -11.04 6.69 10.20
CA ALA A 88 -10.70 5.84 11.33
C ALA A 88 -10.12 4.49 10.87
N SER A 89 -10.79 3.85 9.92
CA SER A 89 -10.33 2.57 9.36
C SER A 89 -8.95 2.67 8.69
N ILE A 90 -8.69 3.76 7.94
CA ILE A 90 -7.38 4.00 7.31
C ILE A 90 -6.28 4.15 8.37
N HIS A 91 -6.54 4.90 9.45
CA HIS A 91 -5.58 5.07 10.54
C HIS A 91 -5.32 3.75 11.28
N ASP A 92 -6.36 2.96 11.55
CA ASP A 92 -6.22 1.65 12.18
C ASP A 92 -5.31 0.73 11.37
N VAL A 93 -5.59 0.57 10.06
CA VAL A 93 -4.76 -0.27 9.18
C VAL A 93 -3.36 0.32 9.01
N ALA A 94 -3.20 1.65 8.97
CA ALA A 94 -1.88 2.26 8.92
C ALA A 94 -1.05 1.93 10.16
N SER A 95 -1.68 1.92 11.35
CA SER A 95 -1.04 1.51 12.59
C SER A 95 -0.66 0.02 12.59
N GLU A 96 -1.50 -0.85 12.04
CA GLU A 96 -1.16 -2.26 11.84
C GLU A 96 0.07 -2.43 10.93
N VAL A 97 0.13 -1.69 9.81
CA VAL A 97 1.29 -1.70 8.91
C VAL A 97 2.56 -1.22 9.63
N GLN A 98 2.45 -0.18 10.45
CA GLN A 98 3.57 0.32 11.25
C GLN A 98 4.12 -0.72 12.24
N GLY A 99 3.30 -1.69 12.66
CA GLY A 99 3.73 -2.79 13.51
C GLY A 99 4.81 -3.67 12.89
N TYR A 100 4.93 -3.71 11.56
CA TYR A 100 6.00 -4.43 10.86
C TYR A 100 6.84 -3.55 9.92
N VAL A 101 6.38 -2.34 9.56
CA VAL A 101 7.15 -1.33 8.80
C VAL A 101 7.10 0.01 9.54
N PRO A 102 7.98 0.26 10.52
CA PRO A 102 7.93 1.48 11.34
C PRO A 102 8.03 2.79 10.54
N GLY A 103 8.67 2.75 9.36
CA GLY A 103 8.80 3.91 8.47
C GLY A 103 7.60 4.16 7.55
N PHE A 104 6.53 3.35 7.62
CA PHE A 104 5.28 3.62 6.93
C PHE A 104 4.53 4.75 7.63
N ARG A 105 4.15 5.80 6.90
CA ARG A 105 3.29 6.87 7.46
C ARG A 105 2.38 7.49 6.40
N LEU A 106 1.23 7.97 6.87
CA LEU A 106 0.41 8.89 6.09
C LEU A 106 1.07 10.26 6.09
N THR A 107 1.21 10.89 4.92
CA THR A 107 1.85 12.21 4.79
C THR A 107 0.87 13.34 5.11
N VAL A 108 -0.41 13.09 4.91
CA VAL A 108 -1.55 13.96 5.22
C VAL A 108 -2.76 13.08 5.55
N ASP A 109 -3.77 13.65 6.19
CA ASP A 109 -5.04 12.94 6.41
C ASP A 109 -5.72 12.59 5.07
N PRO A 110 -6.54 11.52 5.02
CA PRO A 110 -7.25 11.13 3.80
C PRO A 110 -8.06 12.29 3.21
N GLN A 111 -7.91 12.52 1.90
CA GLN A 111 -8.53 13.65 1.20
C GLN A 111 -9.74 13.17 0.39
N PHE A 112 -10.90 13.77 0.62
CA PHE A 112 -12.13 13.44 -0.08
C PHE A 112 -12.41 14.45 -1.19
N ALA A 113 -12.82 13.98 -2.36
CA ALA A 113 -13.13 14.84 -3.49
C ALA A 113 -14.18 14.22 -4.40
N VAL A 114 -14.88 15.10 -5.13
CA VAL A 114 -15.68 14.73 -6.30
C VAL A 114 -14.83 14.95 -7.54
N THR A 115 -14.73 13.94 -8.39
CA THR A 115 -13.99 13.99 -9.66
C THR A 115 -14.77 14.74 -10.75
N PRO A 116 -14.14 15.14 -11.86
CA PRO A 116 -14.83 15.83 -12.96
C PRO A 116 -15.99 15.04 -13.59
N ASP A 117 -15.96 13.71 -13.52
CA ASP A 117 -17.05 12.82 -13.98
C ASP A 117 -18.13 12.56 -12.91
N GLY A 118 -18.02 13.22 -11.74
CA GLY A 118 -19.01 13.18 -10.68
C GLY A 118 -18.87 12.01 -9.71
N SER A 119 -17.83 11.17 -9.83
CA SER A 119 -17.57 10.11 -8.85
C SER A 119 -16.97 10.68 -7.57
N HIS A 120 -17.34 10.09 -6.43
CA HIS A 120 -16.76 10.43 -5.14
C HIS A 120 -15.54 9.54 -4.89
N ARG A 121 -14.47 10.11 -4.34
CA ARG A 121 -13.26 9.35 -4.03
C ARG A 121 -12.61 9.80 -2.74
N VAL A 122 -11.86 8.89 -2.14
CA VAL A 122 -10.83 9.18 -1.14
C VAL A 122 -9.45 9.02 -1.76
N ALA A 123 -8.55 9.95 -1.47
CA ALA A 123 -7.14 9.92 -1.82
C ALA A 123 -6.29 9.80 -0.56
N ILE A 124 -5.43 8.80 -0.52
CA ILE A 124 -4.56 8.47 0.62
C ILE A 124 -3.12 8.64 0.15
N PHE A 125 -2.33 9.37 0.93
CA PHE A 125 -0.95 9.68 0.61
C PHE A 125 -0.05 9.05 1.67
N ALA A 126 0.73 8.06 1.27
CA ALA A 126 1.65 7.36 2.15
C ALA A 126 3.10 7.57 1.69
N GLU A 127 4.01 7.56 2.64
CA GLU A 127 5.42 7.36 2.37
C GLU A 127 5.96 6.20 3.19
N VAL A 128 7.03 5.61 2.66
CA VAL A 128 7.66 4.43 3.25
C VAL A 128 9.16 4.69 3.33
N ALA A 129 9.61 5.02 4.54
CA ALA A 129 11.04 5.01 4.85
C ALA A 129 11.48 3.57 5.16
N GLY A 130 12.59 3.16 4.57
CA GLY A 130 13.26 1.91 4.92
C GLY A 130 13.84 1.93 6.33
N ALA A 131 13.97 0.76 6.93
CA ALA A 131 14.58 0.56 8.25
C ALA A 131 16.09 0.84 8.24
N GLY A 132 16.74 0.72 7.08
CA GLY A 132 18.18 0.97 6.97
C GLY A 132 19.06 -0.24 7.29
N ASP A 133 18.48 -1.44 7.39
CA ASP A 133 19.20 -2.66 7.82
C ASP A 133 20.29 -3.08 6.82
N PHE A 134 19.94 -3.09 5.53
CA PHE A 134 20.84 -3.39 4.43
C PHE A 134 20.73 -2.35 3.32
N PHE A 135 19.49 -1.96 2.96
CA PHE A 135 19.25 -0.91 1.98
C PHE A 135 19.20 0.47 2.64
N PRO A 136 19.55 1.56 1.92
CA PRO A 136 19.42 2.91 2.45
C PRO A 136 17.95 3.27 2.77
N PRO A 137 17.68 4.26 3.65
CA PRO A 137 16.32 4.63 4.05
C PRO A 137 15.37 5.04 2.91
N TYR A 138 15.91 5.51 1.77
CA TYR A 138 15.08 5.84 0.60
C TYR A 138 14.54 4.61 -0.14
N ALA A 139 15.10 3.42 0.10
CA ALA A 139 14.72 2.17 -0.55
C ALA A 139 13.56 1.46 0.16
N GLY A 140 12.59 2.23 0.68
CA GLY A 140 11.42 1.68 1.37
C GLY A 140 10.59 0.70 0.53
N ASN A 141 10.71 0.74 -0.79
CA ASN A 141 10.09 -0.22 -1.71
C ASN A 141 10.64 -1.65 -1.56
N LEU A 142 11.90 -1.80 -1.14
CA LEU A 142 12.49 -3.10 -0.85
C LEU A 142 12.16 -3.52 0.58
N ASP A 143 12.32 -2.60 1.53
CA ASP A 143 12.10 -2.88 2.96
C ASP A 143 10.65 -3.24 3.27
N ILE A 144 9.65 -2.62 2.64
CA ILE A 144 8.25 -3.00 2.85
C ILE A 144 7.95 -4.43 2.38
N MET A 145 8.62 -4.89 1.32
CA MET A 145 8.44 -6.24 0.80
C MET A 145 9.10 -7.27 1.71
N THR A 146 10.34 -7.01 2.16
CA THR A 146 11.07 -7.93 3.04
C THR A 146 10.47 -7.97 4.44
N ALA A 147 10.06 -6.83 5.00
CA ALA A 147 9.38 -6.77 6.28
C ALA A 147 8.03 -7.49 6.26
N ALA A 148 7.25 -7.34 5.19
CA ALA A 148 6.01 -8.10 5.02
C ALA A 148 6.28 -9.61 4.91
N ALA A 149 7.31 -10.02 4.17
CA ALA A 149 7.69 -11.42 4.06
C ALA A 149 8.11 -12.02 5.41
N THR A 150 8.88 -11.27 6.21
CA THR A 150 9.24 -11.66 7.58
C THR A 150 8.01 -11.80 8.46
N ARG A 151 7.11 -10.80 8.45
CA ARG A 151 5.87 -10.85 9.23
C ARG A 151 5.03 -12.07 8.88
N VAL A 152 4.85 -12.38 7.60
CA VAL A 152 4.11 -13.57 7.16
C VAL A 152 4.80 -14.86 7.62
N GLY A 153 6.14 -14.94 7.54
CA GLY A 153 6.91 -16.06 8.06
C GLY A 153 6.69 -16.29 9.56
N ASP A 154 6.71 -15.21 10.34
CA ASP A 154 6.47 -15.26 11.79
C ASP A 154 5.06 -15.74 12.12
N GLU A 155 4.04 -15.26 11.40
CA GLU A 155 2.63 -15.69 11.57
C GLU A 155 2.45 -17.18 11.25
N ILE A 156 3.08 -17.68 10.18
CA ILE A 156 3.05 -19.10 9.82
C ILE A 156 3.70 -19.94 10.93
N ALA A 157 4.86 -19.52 11.43
CA ALA A 157 5.57 -20.22 12.51
C ALA A 157 4.72 -20.29 13.78
N GLN A 158 4.14 -19.16 14.21
CA GLN A 158 3.25 -19.10 15.37
C GLN A 158 2.01 -20.00 15.21
N HIS A 159 1.42 -20.04 14.00
CA HIS A 159 0.27 -20.89 13.72
C HIS A 159 0.61 -22.39 13.82
N LEU A 160 1.78 -22.79 13.31
CA LEU A 160 2.27 -24.16 13.39
C LEU A 160 2.57 -24.57 14.84
N ASP A 161 3.23 -23.70 15.61
CA ASP A 161 3.54 -23.96 17.02
C ASP A 161 2.27 -24.12 17.86
N ALA A 162 1.27 -23.26 17.65
CA ALA A 162 -0.03 -23.35 18.32
C ALA A 162 -0.77 -24.65 17.98
N THR A 163 -0.66 -25.12 16.74
CA THR A 163 -1.29 -26.36 16.28
C THR A 163 -0.60 -27.60 16.87
N VAL A 164 0.73 -27.60 16.95
CA VAL A 164 1.52 -28.68 17.56
C VAL A 164 1.32 -28.74 19.07
N GLY A 165 1.21 -27.60 19.76
CA GLY A 165 0.97 -27.56 21.20
C GLY A 165 -0.46 -27.93 21.64
N ALA A 166 -1.42 -27.94 20.71
CA ALA A 166 -2.80 -28.32 20.95
C ALA A 166 -3.11 -29.81 20.66
N ALA A 167 -2.16 -30.53 20.05
CA ALA A 167 -2.25 -31.96 19.71
C ALA A 167 -1.52 -32.83 20.75
#